data_AF-A0A0G0DFC2-F1
#
_entry.id   AF-A0A0G0DFC2-F1
#
_cell.length_a   1.000
_cell.length_b   1.000
_cell.length_c   1.000
_cell.angle_alpha   90.00
_cell.angle_beta   90.00
_cell.angle_gamma   90.00
#
_symmetry.space_group_name_H-M   'P 1'
#
loop_
_entity.id
_entity.type
_entity.pdbx_description
1 polymer ?
#
loop_
_entity_poly.entity_id
_entity_poly.type
_entity_poly.pdbx_seq_one_letter_code
_entity_poly.pdbx_strand_id
1 'polypeptide(L)'
;MQDADVPMWDKGDKTDDYAKGGGGFPMFGMGSEKGEKSSAIEEAYELVLGRKPTSREQSYYRYSSAKKEEILKKLLNSDEHKEVIKKGRDYPELEDREKLGQSTILKLKHSIEDQQSEVNEMKSMLEQKNREIAILREEKNIPFVTQSFLEGKGSVYYGNVESKNSTPEPQLPLSWLDKLSYFIQKISK
;
A
#
# COMPACT_ATOMS: atom_id res chain seq x y z
N MET A 1 -18.59 34.50 -15.40
CA MET A 1 -18.62 33.62 -14.21
C MET A 1 -18.41 32.22 -14.72
N GLN A 2 -17.24 31.65 -14.45
CA GLN A 2 -16.90 30.29 -14.86
C GLN A 2 -17.40 29.35 -13.78
N ASP A 3 -18.43 28.58 -14.11
CA ASP A 3 -18.87 27.45 -13.29
C ASP A 3 -17.80 26.38 -13.38
N ALA A 4 -16.98 26.28 -12.32
CA ALA A 4 -16.06 25.18 -12.15
C ALA A 4 -16.86 23.91 -11.84
N ASP A 5 -16.69 22.92 -12.69
CA ASP A 5 -17.30 21.59 -12.57
C ASP A 5 -16.64 20.85 -11.40
N VAL A 6 -17.18 21.05 -10.20
CA VAL A 6 -16.69 20.41 -8.97
C VAL A 6 -17.27 18.98 -8.90
N PRO A 7 -16.43 17.93 -8.76
CA PRO A 7 -16.88 16.54 -8.75
C PRO A 7 -17.96 16.22 -7.69
N MET A 8 -18.93 15.39 -8.08
CA MET A 8 -20.14 15.06 -7.30
C MET A 8 -19.94 14.49 -5.88
N TRP A 9 -18.73 14.11 -5.51
CA TRP A 9 -18.41 13.52 -4.19
C TRP A 9 -18.01 14.56 -3.13
N ASP A 10 -17.81 15.84 -3.54
CA ASP A 10 -17.47 16.97 -2.66
C ASP A 10 -18.67 17.88 -2.36
N LYS A 11 -19.89 17.45 -2.69
CA LYS A 11 -21.13 18.10 -2.23
C LYS A 11 -21.45 17.59 -0.84
N GLY A 12 -20.73 18.14 0.13
CA GLY A 12 -20.90 17.91 1.55
C GLY A 12 -22.37 17.88 1.97
N ASP A 13 -22.63 16.87 2.79
CA ASP A 13 -23.79 16.62 3.63
C ASP A 13 -24.57 17.91 4.02
N LYS A 14 -25.79 18.04 3.51
CA LYS A 14 -26.76 19.10 3.88
C LYS A 14 -27.94 18.52 4.65
N THR A 15 -27.70 17.65 5.63
CA THR A 15 -28.77 17.20 6.53
C THR A 15 -29.11 18.17 7.68
N ASP A 16 -28.48 19.34 7.77
CA ASP A 16 -28.64 20.24 8.92
C ASP A 16 -29.54 21.49 8.69
N ASP A 17 -30.22 21.61 7.54
CA ASP A 17 -31.17 22.73 7.29
C ASP A 17 -32.58 22.51 7.90
N TYR A 18 -32.66 22.07 9.16
CA TYR A 18 -33.93 21.93 9.92
C TYR A 18 -34.20 23.07 10.92
N ALA A 19 -33.68 24.28 10.68
CA ALA A 19 -33.83 25.41 11.61
C ALA A 19 -34.52 26.64 11.01
N LYS A 20 -35.55 26.48 10.16
CA LYS A 20 -36.34 27.62 9.68
C LYS A 20 -37.84 27.32 9.51
N GLY A 21 -38.55 27.29 10.63
CA GLY A 21 -40.02 27.35 10.62
C GLY A 21 -40.67 27.04 11.97
N GLY A 22 -41.00 28.06 12.76
CA GLY A 22 -41.81 27.91 13.96
C GLY A 22 -41.85 29.15 14.84
N GLY A 23 -42.86 30.00 14.63
CA GLY A 23 -43.09 31.21 15.43
C GLY A 23 -43.63 30.92 16.83
N GLY A 24 -43.03 31.62 17.81
CA GLY A 24 -43.62 32.22 19.02
C GLY A 24 -44.60 31.46 19.92
N PHE A 25 -44.18 31.21 21.17
CA PHE A 25 -44.94 31.50 22.41
C PHE A 25 -43.95 31.71 23.58
N PRO A 26 -44.00 32.81 24.37
CA PRO A 26 -43.19 32.99 25.56
C PRO A 26 -43.97 32.51 26.79
N MET A 27 -43.66 31.32 27.30
CA MET A 27 -44.19 30.85 28.58
C MET A 27 -43.09 30.13 29.37
N PHE A 28 -42.89 30.64 30.59
CA PHE A 28 -42.19 30.04 31.73
C PHE A 28 -40.65 29.98 31.72
N GLY A 29 -40.09 30.79 32.62
CA GLY A 29 -38.71 30.73 33.08
C GLY A 29 -38.36 29.36 33.66
N MET A 30 -37.36 28.72 33.07
CA MET A 30 -36.58 27.60 33.62
C MET A 30 -35.35 27.39 32.72
N GLY A 31 -34.49 28.42 32.63
CA GLY A 31 -33.50 28.56 31.56
C GLY A 31 -32.05 28.25 31.94
N SER A 32 -31.60 28.48 33.18
CA SER A 32 -30.16 28.38 33.50
C SER A 32 -29.70 26.94 33.75
N GLU A 33 -30.46 26.12 34.50
CA GLU A 33 -30.06 24.74 34.83
C GLU A 33 -29.96 23.82 33.59
N LYS A 34 -30.71 24.11 32.52
CA LYS A 34 -30.71 23.31 31.30
C LYS A 34 -29.45 23.51 30.45
N GLY A 35 -28.82 24.68 30.53
CA GLY A 35 -27.55 24.97 29.85
C GLY A 35 -26.36 24.36 30.59
N GLU A 36 -26.34 24.51 31.92
CA GLU A 36 -25.27 23.97 32.78
C GLU A 36 -25.18 22.44 32.71
N LYS A 37 -26.32 21.74 32.68
CA LYS A 37 -26.34 20.28 32.51
C LYS A 37 -25.79 19.85 31.15
N SER A 38 -26.04 20.61 30.08
CA SER A 38 -25.51 20.28 28.75
C SER A 38 -23.99 20.37 28.71
N SER A 39 -23.44 21.46 29.27
CA SER A 39 -21.99 21.65 29.39
C SER A 39 -21.34 20.53 30.20
N ALA A 40 -21.95 20.15 31.33
CA ALA A 40 -21.42 19.09 32.17
C ALA A 40 -21.42 17.70 31.50
N ILE A 41 -22.36 17.45 30.57
CA ILE A 41 -22.39 16.22 29.77
C ILE A 41 -21.30 16.26 28.71
N GLU A 42 -21.12 17.38 28.01
CA GLU A 42 -20.08 17.55 27.01
C GLU A 42 -18.68 17.34 27.61
N GLU A 43 -18.39 17.98 28.76
CA GLU A 43 -17.15 17.79 29.50
C GLU A 43 -16.91 16.32 29.88
N ALA A 44 -17.96 15.60 30.30
CA ALA A 44 -17.83 14.20 30.70
C ALA A 44 -17.49 13.29 29.52
N TYR A 45 -18.07 13.54 28.36
CA TYR A 45 -17.79 12.80 27.13
C TYR A 45 -16.40 13.10 26.58
N GLU A 46 -16.00 14.36 26.59
CA GLU A 46 -14.67 14.76 26.15
C GLU A 46 -13.58 14.16 27.04
N LEU A 47 -13.79 14.15 28.36
CA LEU A 47 -12.81 13.62 29.30
C LEU A 47 -12.66 12.09 29.22
N VAL A 48 -13.74 11.34 28.97
CA VAL A 48 -13.70 9.86 28.98
C VAL A 48 -13.47 9.26 27.59
N LEU A 49 -14.05 9.86 26.55
CA LEU A 49 -14.03 9.32 25.18
C LEU A 49 -13.28 10.20 24.18
N GLY A 50 -12.89 11.43 24.56
CA GLY A 50 -12.18 12.35 23.66
C GLY A 50 -13.03 12.87 22.49
N ARG A 51 -14.37 12.72 22.57
CA ARG A 51 -15.32 13.17 21.54
C ARG A 51 -16.48 13.93 22.17
N LYS A 52 -17.17 14.74 21.36
CA LYS A 52 -18.44 15.35 21.75
C LYS A 52 -19.58 14.31 21.73
N PRO A 53 -20.58 14.43 22.62
CA PRO A 53 -21.74 13.57 22.61
C PRO A 53 -22.56 13.81 21.34
N THR A 54 -23.18 12.76 20.80
CA THR A 54 -24.13 12.88 19.69
C THR A 54 -25.42 13.54 20.18
N SER A 55 -26.18 14.19 19.28
CA SER A 55 -27.47 14.84 19.62
C SER A 55 -28.44 13.92 20.40
N ARG A 56 -28.45 12.62 20.06
CA ARG A 56 -29.22 11.58 20.78
C ARG A 56 -28.72 11.34 22.20
N GLU A 57 -27.42 11.22 22.38
CA GLU A 57 -26.78 10.99 23.68
C GLU A 57 -26.93 12.21 24.60
N GLN A 58 -26.71 13.40 24.04
CA GLN A 58 -26.89 14.67 24.73
C GLN A 58 -28.33 14.82 25.21
N SER A 59 -29.31 14.55 24.33
CA SER A 59 -30.73 14.58 24.70
C SER A 59 -31.08 13.53 25.75
N TYR A 60 -30.57 12.30 25.62
CA TYR A 60 -30.81 11.22 26.59
C TYR A 60 -30.41 11.62 28.01
N TYR A 61 -29.21 12.18 28.17
CA TYR A 61 -28.73 12.62 29.49
C TYR A 61 -29.35 13.95 29.94
N ARG A 62 -29.73 14.83 29.02
CA ARG A 62 -30.40 16.09 29.31
C ARG A 62 -31.78 15.91 29.95
N TYR A 63 -32.53 14.90 29.51
CA TYR A 63 -33.85 14.58 30.07
C TYR A 63 -33.81 13.52 31.18
N SER A 64 -32.65 12.91 31.41
CA SER A 64 -32.44 11.93 32.48
C SER A 64 -32.23 12.62 33.84
N SER A 65 -32.61 11.93 34.92
CA SER A 65 -32.32 12.35 36.31
C SER A 65 -30.89 12.02 36.75
N ALA A 66 -30.05 11.49 35.85
CA ALA A 66 -28.69 11.06 36.16
C ALA A 66 -27.79 12.24 36.55
N LYS A 67 -27.02 12.06 37.63
CA LYS A 67 -26.00 13.02 38.08
C LYS A 67 -24.72 12.87 37.26
N LYS A 68 -23.88 13.92 37.20
CA LYS A 68 -22.59 13.93 36.47
C LYS A 68 -21.73 12.69 36.79
N GLU A 69 -21.66 12.30 38.07
CA GLU A 69 -20.91 11.12 38.52
C GLU A 69 -21.44 9.79 37.97
N GLU A 70 -22.75 9.66 37.83
CA GLU A 70 -23.38 8.45 37.29
C GLU A 70 -23.15 8.35 35.78
N ILE A 71 -23.16 9.49 35.09
CA ILE A 71 -22.84 9.59 33.66
C ILE A 71 -21.39 9.15 33.44
N LEU A 72 -20.44 9.66 34.24
CA LEU A 72 -19.03 9.26 34.17
C LEU A 72 -18.85 7.75 34.41
N LYS A 73 -19.49 7.19 35.44
CA LYS A 73 -19.42 5.74 35.72
C LYS A 73 -19.99 4.91 34.57
N LYS A 74 -21.07 5.37 33.93
CA LYS A 74 -21.64 4.70 32.75
C LYS A 74 -20.69 4.76 31.55
N LEU A 75 -20.06 5.90 31.30
CA LEU A 75 -19.11 6.07 30.20
C LEU A 75 -17.84 5.23 30.41
N LEU A 76 -17.30 5.18 31.63
CA LEU A 76 -16.13 4.35 31.95
C LEU A 76 -16.40 2.85 31.78
N ASN A 77 -17.63 2.40 32.07
CA ASN A 77 -18.03 1.01 31.91
C ASN A 77 -18.52 0.66 30.49
N SER A 78 -18.69 1.67 29.63
CA SER A 78 -19.14 1.48 28.26
C SER A 78 -18.13 0.66 27.45
N ASP A 79 -18.64 -0.09 26.48
CA ASP A 79 -17.77 -0.86 25.59
C ASP A 79 -16.96 0.07 24.67
N GLU A 80 -17.48 1.25 24.35
CA GLU A 80 -16.76 2.30 23.60
C GLU A 80 -15.47 2.72 24.31
N HIS A 81 -15.53 3.00 25.62
CA HIS A 81 -14.32 3.38 26.37
C HIS A 81 -13.29 2.25 26.41
N LYS A 82 -13.74 0.99 26.57
CA LYS A 82 -12.86 -0.18 26.52
C LYS A 82 -12.20 -0.32 25.15
N GLU A 83 -12.93 -0.07 24.07
CA GLU A 83 -12.37 -0.06 22.73
C GLU A 83 -11.36 1.05 22.51
N VAL A 84 -11.63 2.27 23.01
CA VAL A 84 -10.69 3.39 22.93
C VAL A 84 -9.38 3.05 23.65
N ILE A 85 -9.44 2.44 24.83
CA ILE A 85 -8.24 2.00 25.55
C ILE A 85 -7.48 0.93 24.77
N LYS A 86 -8.19 -0.07 24.21
CA LYS A 86 -7.55 -1.10 23.38
C LYS A 86 -6.84 -0.50 22.17
N LYS A 87 -7.54 0.35 21.41
CA LYS A 87 -6.97 1.07 20.26
C LYS A 87 -5.78 1.93 20.67
N GLY A 88 -5.84 2.61 21.83
CA GLY A 88 -4.73 3.39 22.35
C GLY A 88 -3.50 2.54 22.72
N ARG A 89 -3.69 1.30 23.19
CA ARG A 89 -2.59 0.35 23.47
C ARG A 89 -1.97 -0.21 22.18
N ASP A 90 -2.80 -0.43 21.16
CA ASP A 90 -2.36 -0.99 19.88
C ASP A 90 -1.75 0.08 18.96
N TYR A 91 -1.98 1.36 19.24
CA TYR A 91 -1.49 2.50 18.47
C TYR A 91 0.04 2.52 18.26
N PRO A 92 0.90 2.40 19.29
CA PRO A 92 2.35 2.40 19.08
C PRO A 92 2.81 1.26 18.17
N GLU A 93 2.23 0.07 18.32
CA GLU A 93 2.55 -1.07 17.45
C GLU A 93 2.11 -0.82 16.00
N LEU A 94 0.98 -0.13 15.82
CA LEU A 94 0.50 0.25 14.49
C LEU A 94 1.40 1.31 13.85
N GLU A 95 1.83 2.31 14.62
CA GLU A 95 2.76 3.36 14.17
C GLU A 95 4.12 2.77 13.76
N ASP A 96 4.65 1.82 14.55
CA ASP A 96 5.89 1.13 14.22
C ASP A 96 5.75 0.30 12.94
N ARG A 97 4.63 -0.42 12.77
CA ARG A 97 4.32 -1.15 11.54
C ARG A 97 4.19 -0.24 10.33
N GLU A 98 3.59 0.94 10.50
CA GLU A 98 3.48 1.94 9.44
C GLU A 98 4.87 2.44 9.02
N LYS A 99 5.72 2.82 9.97
CA LYS A 99 7.10 3.26 9.71
C LYS A 99 7.91 2.17 8.99
N LEU A 100 7.78 0.92 9.43
CA LEU A 100 8.41 -0.22 8.76
C LEU A 100 7.91 -0.36 7.33
N GLY A 101 6.59 -0.28 7.11
CA GLY A 101 5.98 -0.32 5.78
C GLY A 101 6.43 0.81 4.86
N GLN A 102 6.53 2.04 5.37
CA GLN A 102 7.06 3.17 4.61
C GLN A 102 8.54 2.95 4.23
N SER A 103 9.34 2.38 5.14
CA SER A 103 10.74 2.07 4.86
C SER A 103 10.91 0.99 3.78
N THR A 104 10.04 -0.02 3.75
CA THR A 104 10.09 -1.07 2.73
C THR A 104 9.62 -0.54 1.38
N ILE A 105 8.58 0.30 1.35
CA ILE A 105 8.14 1.00 0.14
C ILE A 105 9.29 1.83 -0.45
N LEU A 106 10.02 2.57 0.39
CA LEU A 106 11.14 3.38 -0.08
C LEU A 106 12.27 2.52 -0.67
N LYS A 107 12.63 1.42 0.00
CA LYS A 107 13.63 0.46 -0.50
C LYS A 107 13.21 -0.16 -1.83
N LEU A 108 11.95 -0.56 -1.96
CA LEU A 108 11.42 -1.14 -3.20
C LEU A 108 11.41 -0.13 -4.34
N LYS A 109 11.02 1.13 -4.09
CA LYS A 109 11.08 2.20 -5.09
C LYS A 109 12.49 2.41 -5.61
N HIS A 110 13.47 2.51 -4.70
CA HIS A 110 14.87 2.67 -5.10
C HIS A 110 15.37 1.46 -5.89
N SER A 111 15.05 0.24 -5.46
CA SER A 111 15.42 -0.98 -6.19
C SER A 111 14.82 -1.04 -7.60
N ILE A 112 13.59 -0.54 -7.80
CA ILE A 112 12.97 -0.48 -9.13
C ILE A 112 13.69 0.53 -10.01
N GLU A 113 14.03 1.69 -9.46
CA GLU A 113 14.76 2.74 -10.17
C GLU A 113 16.16 2.25 -10.61
N ASP A 114 16.87 1.55 -9.73
CA ASP A 114 18.17 0.95 -10.03
C ASP A 114 18.05 -0.14 -11.12
N GLN A 115 17.03 -1.00 -11.05
CA GLN A 115 16.80 -1.99 -12.10
C GLN A 115 16.47 -1.34 -13.45
N GLN A 116 15.72 -0.25 -13.43
CA GLN A 116 15.37 0.47 -14.64
C GLN A 116 16.59 1.16 -15.27
N SER A 117 17.49 1.71 -14.45
CA SER A 117 18.75 2.28 -14.94
C SER A 117 19.66 1.18 -15.53
N GLU A 118 19.80 0.04 -14.85
CA GLU A 118 20.57 -1.11 -15.34
C GLU A 118 20.06 -1.61 -16.70
N VAL A 119 18.73 -1.74 -16.86
CA VAL A 119 18.12 -2.15 -18.13
C VAL A 119 18.41 -1.14 -19.25
N ASN A 120 18.37 0.15 -18.94
CA ASN A 120 18.68 1.19 -19.92
C ASN A 120 20.16 1.14 -20.36
N GLU A 121 21.08 0.92 -19.41
CA GLU A 121 22.50 0.75 -19.70
C GLU A 121 22.77 -0.50 -20.55
N MET A 122 22.15 -1.64 -20.19
CA MET A 122 22.23 -2.87 -20.98
C MET A 122 21.74 -2.68 -22.41
N LYS A 123 20.62 -1.95 -22.58
CA LYS A 123 20.08 -1.62 -23.90
C LYS A 123 21.06 -0.76 -24.69
N SER A 124 21.65 0.27 -24.07
CA SER A 124 22.66 1.12 -24.71
C SER A 124 23.89 0.31 -25.14
N MET A 125 24.40 -0.57 -24.28
CA MET A 125 25.52 -1.46 -24.61
C MET A 125 25.18 -2.41 -25.78
N LEU A 126 23.95 -2.93 -25.83
CA LEU A 126 23.51 -3.78 -26.93
C LEU A 126 23.44 -3.02 -28.25
N GLU A 127 22.92 -1.78 -28.23
CA GLU A 127 22.89 -0.90 -29.39
C GLU A 127 24.30 -0.55 -29.88
N GLN A 128 25.23 -0.26 -28.97
CA GLN A 128 26.64 -0.02 -29.29
C GLN A 128 27.29 -1.26 -29.92
N LYS A 129 27.10 -2.45 -29.33
CA LYS A 129 27.59 -3.71 -29.89
C LYS A 129 27.03 -3.97 -31.29
N ASN A 130 25.74 -3.74 -31.50
CA ASN A 130 25.10 -3.93 -32.79
C ASN A 130 25.63 -2.94 -33.84
N ARG A 131 25.88 -1.69 -33.45
CA ARG A 131 26.51 -0.68 -34.31
C ARG A 131 27.93 -1.09 -34.70
N GLU A 132 28.73 -1.54 -33.75
CA GLU A 132 30.10 -2.01 -34.01
C GLU A 132 30.12 -3.22 -34.94
N ILE A 133 29.21 -4.17 -34.74
CA ILE A 133 29.02 -5.31 -35.65
C ILE A 133 28.67 -4.83 -37.06
N ALA A 134 27.84 -3.80 -37.21
CA ALA A 134 27.51 -3.23 -38.51
C ALA A 134 28.74 -2.62 -39.19
N ILE A 135 29.53 -1.82 -38.46
CA ILE A 135 30.78 -1.22 -38.96
C ILE A 135 31.76 -2.32 -39.39
N LEU A 136 31.99 -3.33 -38.56
CA LEU A 136 32.89 -4.45 -38.87
C LEU A 136 32.43 -5.26 -40.09
N ARG A 137 31.11 -5.37 -40.31
CA ARG A 137 30.55 -6.02 -41.50
C ARG A 137 30.83 -5.22 -42.77
N GLU A 138 30.74 -3.90 -42.71
CA GLU A 138 31.08 -3.00 -43.81
C GLU A 138 32.59 -3.02 -44.10
N GLU A 139 33.42 -2.89 -43.08
CA GLU A 139 34.88 -2.84 -43.22
C GLU A 139 35.47 -4.12 -43.81
N LYS A 140 35.01 -5.29 -43.33
CA LYS A 140 35.61 -6.55 -43.75
C LYS A 140 35.08 -7.09 -45.08
N ASN A 141 34.04 -6.49 -45.69
CA ASN A 141 33.41 -7.01 -46.92
C ASN A 141 33.05 -8.51 -46.81
N ILE A 142 32.81 -9.03 -45.60
CA ILE A 142 32.50 -10.44 -45.38
C ILE A 142 31.02 -10.57 -45.04
N PRO A 143 30.20 -11.13 -45.94
CA PRO A 143 28.81 -11.40 -45.67
C PRO A 143 28.72 -12.68 -44.84
N PHE A 144 29.02 -12.59 -43.53
CA PHE A 144 28.87 -13.72 -42.61
C PHE A 144 27.41 -14.01 -42.24
N VAL A 145 26.46 -13.38 -42.90
CA VAL A 145 25.11 -13.93 -43.10
C VAL A 145 24.79 -13.86 -44.59
N THR A 146 25.57 -14.57 -45.40
CA THR A 146 25.09 -14.97 -46.72
C THR A 146 23.89 -15.90 -46.49
N GLN A 147 22.86 -15.80 -47.33
CA GLN A 147 21.69 -16.71 -47.35
C GLN A 147 22.09 -18.21 -47.29
N SER A 148 23.33 -18.55 -47.64
CA SER A 148 23.91 -19.89 -47.49
C SER A 148 24.00 -20.41 -46.04
N PHE A 149 24.03 -19.54 -45.02
CA PHE A 149 23.95 -19.96 -43.61
C PHE A 149 22.52 -20.33 -43.20
N LEU A 150 21.51 -19.60 -43.73
CA LEU A 150 20.09 -19.92 -43.55
C LEU A 150 19.66 -21.17 -44.35
N GLU A 151 20.33 -21.45 -45.47
CA GLU A 151 20.14 -22.65 -46.29
C GLU A 151 20.85 -23.91 -45.74
N GLY A 152 21.44 -23.86 -44.54
CA GLY A 152 22.01 -25.03 -43.87
C GLY A 152 23.32 -25.56 -44.48
N LYS A 153 24.01 -24.79 -45.32
CA LYS A 153 25.32 -25.17 -45.90
C LYS A 153 26.52 -24.53 -45.21
N GLY A 154 26.30 -23.71 -44.18
CA GLY A 154 27.33 -23.02 -43.42
C GLY A 154 27.85 -23.80 -42.21
N SER A 155 28.42 -24.99 -42.43
CA SER A 155 29.09 -25.78 -41.37
C SER A 155 30.51 -26.12 -41.81
N VAL A 156 31.51 -25.27 -41.52
CA VAL A 156 32.92 -25.72 -41.40
C VAL A 156 33.77 -24.83 -40.48
N TYR A 157 33.53 -23.52 -40.35
CA TYR A 157 34.60 -22.64 -39.85
C TYR A 157 34.85 -22.57 -38.33
N TYR A 158 34.10 -23.28 -37.49
CA TYR A 158 34.41 -23.42 -36.04
C TYR A 158 34.63 -24.89 -35.62
N GLY A 159 35.02 -25.76 -36.56
CA GLY A 159 35.30 -27.17 -36.31
C GLY A 159 36.79 -27.49 -36.28
N ASN A 160 37.58 -26.83 -35.43
CA ASN A 160 38.94 -27.28 -35.12
C ASN A 160 39.28 -26.94 -33.67
N VAL A 161 38.52 -27.54 -32.75
CA VAL A 161 39.03 -27.81 -31.40
C VAL A 161 39.42 -29.27 -31.43
N GLU A 162 40.73 -29.51 -31.43
CA GLU A 162 41.32 -30.84 -31.38
C GLU A 162 40.66 -31.65 -30.26
N SER A 163 40.06 -32.77 -30.63
CA SER A 163 39.69 -33.86 -29.73
C SER A 163 40.97 -34.52 -29.19
N LYS A 164 41.63 -33.86 -28.24
CA LYS A 164 42.69 -34.47 -27.43
C LYS A 164 42.22 -34.60 -25.99
N ASN A 165 41.96 -35.87 -25.66
CA ASN A 165 42.06 -36.50 -24.35
C ASN A 165 40.99 -36.13 -23.31
N SER A 166 40.10 -37.10 -23.13
CA SER A 166 39.31 -37.34 -21.91
C SER A 166 40.12 -37.05 -20.64
N THR A 167 39.81 -35.92 -20.02
CA THR A 167 40.14 -35.64 -18.63
C THR A 167 38.81 -35.75 -17.88
N PRO A 168 38.70 -36.52 -16.80
CA PRO A 168 37.42 -36.66 -16.10
C PRO A 168 37.01 -35.29 -15.55
N GLU A 169 35.85 -34.84 -15.99
CA GLU A 169 35.22 -33.58 -15.64
C GLU A 169 34.98 -33.52 -14.11
N PRO A 170 35.35 -32.42 -13.40
CA PRO A 170 34.99 -32.27 -12.01
C PRO A 170 33.46 -32.16 -11.91
N GLN A 171 32.83 -33.12 -11.22
CA GLN A 171 31.38 -33.14 -11.05
C GLN A 171 30.90 -31.84 -10.41
N LEU A 172 30.27 -31.00 -11.22
CA LEU A 172 29.58 -29.80 -10.75
C LEU A 172 28.47 -30.25 -9.78
N PRO A 173 28.29 -29.58 -8.64
CA PRO A 173 27.27 -29.97 -7.67
C PRO A 173 25.89 -29.93 -8.34
N LEU A 174 25.17 -31.06 -8.27
CA LEU A 174 23.82 -31.23 -8.81
C LEU A 174 22.96 -30.00 -8.55
N SER A 175 22.44 -29.43 -9.64
CA SER A 175 21.50 -28.31 -9.60
C SER A 175 20.29 -28.68 -8.74
N TRP A 176 19.74 -27.71 -8.02
CA TRP A 176 18.53 -27.91 -7.22
C TRP A 176 17.35 -28.43 -8.06
N LEU A 177 17.33 -28.10 -9.36
CA LEU A 177 16.36 -28.60 -10.33
C LEU A 177 16.50 -30.11 -10.57
N ASP A 178 17.73 -30.64 -10.57
CA ASP A 178 17.98 -32.08 -10.73
C ASP A 178 17.57 -32.88 -9.49
N LYS A 179 17.69 -32.27 -8.31
CA LYS A 179 17.17 -32.87 -7.07
C LYS A 179 15.63 -32.91 -7.08
N LEU A 180 15.02 -31.89 -7.66
CA LEU A 180 13.56 -31.76 -7.77
C LEU A 180 12.99 -32.74 -8.79
N SER A 181 13.66 -32.93 -9.94
CA SER A 181 13.27 -33.94 -10.94
C SER A 181 13.41 -35.36 -10.39
N TYR A 182 14.48 -35.66 -9.67
CA TYR A 182 14.67 -36.94 -9.00
C TYR A 182 13.59 -37.20 -7.93
N PHE A 183 13.22 -36.17 -7.16
CA PHE A 183 12.17 -36.28 -6.14
C PHE A 183 10.80 -36.57 -6.76
N ILE A 184 10.43 -35.86 -7.83
CA ILE A 184 9.18 -36.11 -8.57
C ILE A 184 9.17 -37.53 -9.14
N GLN A 185 10.28 -37.98 -9.71
CA GLN A 185 10.40 -39.32 -10.27
C GLN A 185 10.28 -40.43 -9.20
N LYS A 186 10.73 -40.15 -7.97
CA LYS A 186 10.60 -41.06 -6.83
C LYS A 186 9.18 -41.14 -6.26
N ILE A 187 8.40 -40.07 -6.34
CA ILE A 187 6.98 -40.05 -5.91
C ILE A 187 6.07 -40.73 -6.95
N SER A 188 6.47 -40.71 -8.23
CA SER A 188 5.70 -41.32 -9.32
C SER A 188 5.83 -42.84 -9.44
N LYS A 189 6.63 -43.50 -8.58
CA LYS A 189 6.75 -44.96 -8.48
C LYS A 189 6.15 -45.45 -7.17
#